data_AF-X1AE39-F1
#
_entry.id   AF-X1AE39-F1
#
_cell.length_a   1.000
_cell.length_b   1.000
_cell.length_c   1.000
_cell.angle_alpha   90.00
_cell.angle_beta   90.00
_cell.angle_gamma   90.00
#
_symmetry.space_group_name_H-M   'P 1'
#
loop_
_entity.id
_entity.type
_entity.pdbx_description
1 polymer ?
#
loop_
_entity_poly.entity_id
_entity_poly.type
_entity_poly.pdbx_seq_one_letter_code
_entity_poly.pdbx_strand_id
1 'polypeptide(L)'
;MHFSTVYMLFFISGSNSFTINNNIYASTTRPLAIIIGNSPEEVIHQTGLNKADIIYEANVEYPFTRLMAIFNNSDAVIVGPVRSSRYYFSRLAVEWSAIFAHCGGQSLKNERIINLDQMHYPSPYWRDKNIGGWINLFTKTQNIREKSRKMGFRDKVNLDNHLLNLRTLNLSGGDITKITIKYNQKYTISYEYTASSNTYLRYINSKPHQDSKTFE
;
A
#
# COMPACT_ATOMS: atom_id res chain seq x y z
N MET A 1 26.33 16.13 2.95
CA MET A 1 25.12 15.36 3.34
C MET A 1 24.13 15.42 2.19
N HIS A 2 23.99 14.34 1.41
CA HIS A 2 22.96 14.27 0.37
C HIS A 2 21.62 13.99 1.05
N PHE A 3 20.70 14.95 0.95
CA PHE A 3 19.30 14.74 1.25
C PHE A 3 18.73 13.80 0.19
N SER A 4 18.39 12.58 0.57
CA SER A 4 17.60 11.69 -0.28
C SER A 4 16.22 12.31 -0.45
N THR A 5 15.96 12.89 -1.62
CA THR A 5 14.61 13.31 -2.04
C THR A 5 13.70 12.09 -1.99
N VAL A 6 12.72 12.11 -1.08
CA VAL A 6 11.66 11.12 -1.03
C VAL A 6 10.70 11.44 -2.17
N TYR A 7 10.83 10.75 -3.29
CA TYR A 7 9.79 10.74 -4.32
C TYR A 7 8.63 9.90 -3.80
N MET A 8 7.56 10.56 -3.40
CA MET A 8 6.32 9.92 -2.97
C MET A 8 5.36 9.93 -4.15
N LEU A 9 5.19 8.78 -4.78
CA LEU A 9 4.21 8.62 -5.84
C LEU A 9 2.95 7.97 -5.30
N PHE A 10 1.83 8.55 -5.71
CA PHE A 10 0.49 8.05 -5.46
C PHE A 10 0.07 7.26 -6.68
N PHE A 11 -0.26 5.99 -6.51
CA PHE A 11 -0.93 5.22 -7.56
C PHE A 11 -2.21 4.61 -7.00
N ILE A 12 -3.29 4.83 -7.74
CA ILE A 12 -4.60 4.23 -7.49
C ILE A 12 -4.62 2.96 -8.34
N SER A 13 -4.44 1.80 -7.69
CA SER A 13 -4.50 0.49 -8.35
C SER A 13 -5.95 0.03 -8.44
N GLY A 14 -6.44 -0.26 -9.64
CA GLY A 14 -7.79 -0.81 -9.84
C GLY A 14 -7.77 -2.31 -10.13
N SER A 15 -8.76 -3.04 -9.59
CA SER A 15 -9.38 -4.18 -10.30
C SER A 15 -10.89 -4.31 -10.09
N ASN A 16 -11.57 -3.23 -9.69
CA ASN A 16 -12.99 -3.04 -9.96
C ASN A 16 -13.14 -1.61 -10.46
N SER A 17 -13.81 -1.44 -11.58
CA SER A 17 -14.09 -0.16 -12.25
C SER A 17 -14.13 1.02 -11.26
N PHE A 18 -13.07 1.84 -11.24
CA PHE A 18 -13.18 3.19 -10.70
C PHE A 18 -14.04 3.95 -11.70
N THR A 19 -15.36 3.81 -11.55
CA THR A 19 -16.22 4.92 -11.93
C THR A 19 -15.66 6.09 -11.15
N ILE A 20 -15.30 7.18 -11.83
CA ILE A 20 -14.77 8.44 -11.25
C ILE A 20 -15.70 9.01 -10.14
N ASN A 21 -16.84 8.35 -9.89
CA ASN A 21 -17.88 8.71 -8.94
C ASN A 21 -17.88 7.93 -7.61
N ASN A 22 -17.08 6.88 -7.41
CA ASN A 22 -16.96 6.27 -6.08
C ASN A 22 -15.94 7.06 -5.26
N ASN A 23 -16.45 8.09 -4.58
CA ASN A 23 -15.68 8.91 -3.67
C ASN A 23 -14.94 8.00 -2.67
N ILE A 24 -13.61 7.95 -2.72
CA ILE A 24 -12.79 7.20 -1.74
C ILE A 24 -13.07 7.64 -0.30
N TYR A 25 -13.69 8.81 -0.09
CA TYR A 25 -14.15 9.33 1.19
C TYR A 25 -15.58 8.93 1.56
N ALA A 26 -16.30 8.17 0.72
CA ALA A 26 -17.65 7.71 1.02
C ALA A 26 -17.68 6.71 2.18
N SER A 27 -16.58 5.97 2.39
CA SER A 27 -16.45 5.08 3.54
C SER A 27 -16.10 5.86 4.79
N THR A 28 -16.90 5.67 5.84
CA THR A 28 -16.58 6.12 7.20
C THR A 28 -15.70 5.12 7.93
N THR A 29 -15.37 3.98 7.32
CA THR A 29 -14.48 2.98 7.92
C THR A 29 -13.09 3.56 8.03
N ARG A 30 -12.40 3.24 9.13
CA ARG A 30 -11.02 3.64 9.34
C ARG A 30 -10.12 2.97 8.30
N PRO A 31 -9.30 3.74 7.56
CA PRO A 31 -8.36 3.15 6.62
C PRO A 31 -7.39 2.20 7.32
N LEU A 32 -6.94 1.19 6.60
CA LEU A 32 -5.90 0.29 7.04
C LEU A 32 -4.69 0.45 6.13
N ALA A 33 -3.55 0.84 6.70
CA ALA A 33 -2.27 0.99 6.03
C ALA A 33 -1.37 -0.20 6.37
N ILE A 34 -1.01 -1.01 5.38
CA ILE A 34 -0.16 -2.20 5.56
C ILE A 34 1.15 -2.03 4.78
N ILE A 35 2.28 -2.22 5.45
CA ILE A 35 3.60 -2.19 4.80
C ILE A 35 3.90 -3.53 4.13
N ILE A 36 4.22 -3.47 2.84
CA ILE A 36 4.50 -4.63 1.98
C ILE A 36 5.93 -4.55 1.44
N GLY A 37 6.61 -5.70 1.45
CA GLY A 37 7.90 -5.88 0.81
C GLY A 37 7.82 -5.68 -0.71
N ASN A 38 8.92 -5.32 -1.36
CA ASN A 38 8.95 -5.03 -2.80
C ASN A 38 10.29 -5.40 -3.47
N SER A 39 11.08 -6.27 -2.84
CA SER A 39 12.24 -6.91 -3.49
C SER A 39 11.78 -7.94 -4.53
N PRO A 40 12.64 -8.36 -5.47
CA PRO A 40 12.33 -9.38 -6.46
C PRO A 40 11.82 -10.69 -5.86
N GLU A 41 12.38 -11.10 -4.72
CA GLU A 41 11.98 -12.31 -3.98
C GLU A 41 10.60 -12.13 -3.32
N GLU A 42 10.23 -10.90 -2.98
CA GLU A 42 8.93 -10.59 -2.36
C GLU A 42 7.83 -10.44 -3.39
N VAL A 43 8.15 -9.84 -4.56
CA VAL A 43 7.19 -9.55 -5.63
C VAL A 43 6.46 -10.81 -6.09
N ILE A 44 7.16 -11.93 -6.21
CA ILE A 44 6.56 -13.22 -6.60
C ILE A 44 5.57 -13.80 -5.56
N HIS A 45 5.55 -13.25 -4.35
CA HIS A 45 4.67 -13.64 -3.25
C HIS A 45 3.73 -12.51 -2.81
N GLN A 46 3.76 -11.35 -3.47
CA GLN A 46 2.88 -10.23 -3.13
C GLN A 46 1.43 -10.63 -3.35
N THR A 47 0.59 -10.49 -2.34
CA THR A 47 -0.83 -10.82 -2.39
C THR A 47 -1.65 -9.68 -1.78
N GLY A 48 -2.83 -9.43 -2.32
CA GLY A 48 -3.84 -8.49 -1.83
C GLY A 48 -3.67 -7.06 -2.34
N LEU A 49 -2.65 -6.77 -3.15
CA LEU A 49 -2.43 -5.41 -3.67
C LEU A 49 -3.52 -4.98 -4.66
N ASN A 50 -4.12 -5.91 -5.41
CA ASN A 50 -5.25 -5.62 -6.30
C ASN A 50 -6.53 -5.19 -5.56
N LYS A 51 -6.58 -5.35 -4.22
CA LYS A 51 -7.67 -4.85 -3.36
C LYS A 51 -7.31 -3.58 -2.60
N ALA A 52 -6.11 -3.02 -2.80
CA ALA A 52 -5.73 -1.75 -2.20
C ALA A 52 -6.37 -0.59 -2.97
N ASP A 53 -6.94 0.38 -2.26
CA ASP A 53 -7.48 1.60 -2.87
C ASP A 53 -6.34 2.53 -3.32
N ILE A 54 -5.27 2.60 -2.52
CA ILE A 54 -4.10 3.45 -2.78
C ILE A 54 -2.83 2.68 -2.42
N ILE A 55 -1.82 2.80 -3.26
CA ILE A 55 -0.47 2.28 -2.99
C ILE A 55 0.52 3.44 -2.99
N TYR A 56 1.23 3.59 -1.88
CA TYR A 56 2.40 4.45 -1.78
C TYR A 56 3.66 3.63 -1.99
N GLU A 57 4.59 4.15 -2.78
CA GLU A 57 5.90 3.55 -2.96
C GLU A 57 7.01 4.51 -2.54
N ALA A 58 7.96 4.03 -1.73
CA ALA A 58 9.10 4.83 -1.29
C ALA A 58 10.37 3.98 -1.11
N ASN A 59 11.53 4.62 -1.33
CA ASN A 59 12.84 4.03 -1.09
C ASN A 59 13.05 3.68 0.38
N VAL A 60 13.53 2.47 0.71
CA VAL A 60 13.84 2.05 2.09
C VAL A 60 15.31 1.68 2.31
N GLU A 61 15.79 0.70 1.57
CA GLU A 61 17.10 0.04 1.68
C GLU A 61 17.53 -0.19 0.25
N TYR A 62 18.71 0.29 -0.13
CA TYR A 62 19.19 0.03 -1.48
C TYR A 62 19.27 -1.49 -1.73
N PRO A 63 18.76 -2.02 -2.86
CA PRO A 63 18.30 -1.30 -4.05
C PRO A 63 16.76 -1.20 -4.19
N PHE A 64 15.97 -1.57 -3.19
CA PHE A 64 14.53 -1.77 -3.35
C PHE A 64 13.68 -0.76 -2.56
N THR A 65 12.45 -0.60 -3.02
CA THR A 65 11.42 0.20 -2.35
C THR A 65 10.61 -0.67 -1.39
N ARG A 66 9.69 -0.05 -0.63
CA ARG A 66 8.56 -0.75 -0.02
C ARG A 66 7.27 -0.10 -0.48
N LEU A 67 6.20 -0.87 -0.37
CA LEU A 67 4.86 -0.39 -0.63
C LEU A 67 4.13 -0.19 0.70
N MET A 68 3.26 0.82 0.77
CA MET A 68 2.24 0.94 1.80
C MET A 68 0.89 0.93 1.10
N ALA A 69 0.15 -0.16 1.29
CA ALA A 69 -1.18 -0.36 0.73
C ALA A 69 -2.24 0.18 1.71
N ILE A 70 -3.09 1.08 1.23
CA ILE A 70 -4.25 1.61 1.96
C ILE A 70 -5.50 0.85 1.53
N PHE A 71 -6.19 0.27 2.51
CA PHE A 71 -7.47 -0.42 2.36
C PHE A 71 -8.54 0.38 3.10
N ASN A 72 -9.42 1.04 2.34
CA ASN A 72 -10.50 1.88 2.85
C ASN A 72 -11.89 1.34 2.49
N ASN A 73 -12.08 0.91 1.24
CA ASN A 73 -13.38 0.43 0.72
C ASN A 73 -13.41 -1.08 0.47
N SER A 74 -12.25 -1.71 0.40
CA SER A 74 -12.10 -3.14 0.16
C SER A 74 -11.21 -3.81 1.19
N ASP A 75 -11.47 -5.10 1.41
CA ASP A 75 -10.69 -5.96 2.27
C ASP A 75 -10.08 -7.09 1.43
N ALA A 76 -8.83 -7.42 1.73
CA ALA A 76 -8.13 -8.57 1.18
C ALA A 76 -8.07 -9.72 2.19
N VAL A 77 -8.33 -10.94 1.69
CA VAL A 77 -8.30 -12.19 2.46
C VAL A 77 -6.87 -12.57 2.86
N ILE A 78 -5.88 -12.19 2.06
CA ILE A 78 -4.45 -12.34 2.35
C ILE A 78 -3.76 -11.07 1.86
N VAL A 79 -2.89 -10.51 2.71
CA VAL A 79 -2.05 -9.36 2.38
C VAL A 79 -0.62 -9.61 2.86
N GLY A 80 0.36 -9.38 1.99
CA GLY A 80 1.78 -9.48 2.32
C GLY A 80 2.65 -9.63 1.07
N PRO A 81 3.96 -9.91 1.24
CA PRO A 81 4.64 -10.10 2.52
C PRO A 81 4.69 -8.82 3.37
N VAL A 82 4.25 -8.89 4.63
CA VAL A 82 4.27 -7.76 5.57
C VAL A 82 5.71 -7.46 5.98
N ARG A 83 6.07 -6.18 5.97
CA ARG A 83 7.44 -5.72 6.18
C ARG A 83 7.64 -4.63 7.19
N SER A 84 8.91 -4.40 7.51
CA SER A 84 9.32 -3.34 8.42
C SER A 84 8.95 -1.97 7.90
N SER A 85 8.52 -1.10 8.80
CA SER A 85 8.19 0.28 8.50
C SER A 85 9.43 1.20 8.43
N ARG A 86 9.20 2.41 7.93
CA ARG A 86 10.04 3.60 8.08
C ARG A 86 9.18 4.78 8.56
N TYR A 87 9.79 5.75 9.23
CA TYR A 87 9.07 6.84 9.89
C TYR A 87 8.14 7.62 8.93
N TYR A 88 8.52 7.80 7.66
CA TYR A 88 7.70 8.52 6.68
C TYR A 88 6.42 7.75 6.31
N PHE A 89 6.43 6.41 6.31
CA PHE A 89 5.19 5.64 6.13
C PHE A 89 4.24 5.82 7.31
N SER A 90 4.76 5.79 8.55
CA SER A 90 3.91 6.06 9.71
C SER A 90 3.37 7.50 9.74
N ARG A 91 4.09 8.47 9.15
CA ARG A 91 3.58 9.84 8.98
C ARG A 91 2.39 9.86 8.01
N LEU A 92 2.50 9.17 6.88
CA LEU A 92 1.39 9.02 5.94
C LEU A 92 0.20 8.30 6.58
N ALA A 93 0.44 7.22 7.33
CA ALA A 93 -0.62 6.52 8.03
C ALA A 93 -1.39 7.44 9.01
N VAL A 94 -0.70 8.37 9.68
CA VAL A 94 -1.33 9.38 10.54
C VAL A 94 -2.20 10.36 9.73
N GLU A 95 -1.74 10.78 8.54
CA GLU A 95 -2.53 11.65 7.65
C GLU A 95 -3.86 10.99 7.23
N TRP A 96 -3.84 9.67 7.05
CA TRP A 96 -5.03 8.86 6.79
C TRP A 96 -5.84 8.50 8.03
N SER A 97 -5.41 8.86 9.23
CA SER A 97 -5.96 8.33 10.49
C SER A 97 -6.05 6.79 10.49
N ALA A 98 -5.10 6.12 9.84
CA ALA A 98 -5.18 4.69 9.55
C ALA A 98 -4.79 3.81 10.74
N ILE A 99 -5.27 2.58 10.73
CA ILE A 99 -4.63 1.47 11.44
C ILE A 99 -3.34 1.15 10.71
N PHE A 100 -2.20 1.11 11.40
CA PHE A 100 -0.89 0.94 10.78
C PHE A 100 -0.31 -0.43 11.10
N ALA A 101 -0.23 -1.30 10.11
CA ALA A 101 0.21 -2.68 10.22
C ALA A 101 1.58 -2.89 9.56
N HIS A 102 2.54 -3.40 10.31
CA HIS A 102 3.91 -3.64 9.85
C HIS A 102 4.63 -4.68 10.70
N CYS A 103 5.88 -5.03 10.35
CA CYS A 103 6.72 -5.96 11.10
C CYS A 103 8.08 -5.33 11.42
N GLY A 104 8.18 -4.68 12.57
CA GLY A 104 9.37 -3.97 13.04
C GLY A 104 9.66 -2.69 12.26
N GLY A 105 10.85 -2.13 12.46
CA GLY A 105 11.29 -0.89 11.83
C GLY A 105 10.86 0.36 12.61
N GLN A 106 10.91 1.52 11.95
CA GLN A 106 10.62 2.81 12.56
C GLN A 106 9.15 3.18 12.37
N SER A 107 8.51 3.64 13.44
CA SER A 107 7.19 4.27 13.42
C SER A 107 7.18 5.49 14.35
N LEU A 108 6.34 6.47 14.05
CA LEU A 108 6.10 7.60 14.93
C LEU A 108 5.52 7.10 16.27
N LYS A 109 6.09 7.59 17.37
CA LYS A 109 5.58 7.36 18.73
C LYS A 109 4.65 8.51 19.10
N ASN A 110 3.40 8.48 18.64
CA ASN A 110 2.39 9.44 19.05
C ASN A 110 1.02 8.75 19.20
N GLU A 111 0.09 9.40 19.89
CA GLU A 111 -1.24 8.84 20.19
C GLU A 111 -2.18 8.81 18.98
N ARG A 112 -1.79 9.40 17.85
CA ARG A 112 -2.63 9.48 16.64
C ARG A 112 -2.53 8.26 15.74
N ILE A 113 -1.51 7.41 15.95
CA ILE A 113 -1.32 6.19 15.18
C ILE A 113 -1.77 4.96 15.96
N ILE A 114 -2.66 4.18 15.34
CA ILE A 114 -3.00 2.84 15.86
C ILE A 114 -1.92 1.89 15.32
N ASN A 115 -0.84 1.75 16.07
CA ASN A 115 0.33 1.00 15.62
C ASN A 115 0.22 -0.50 15.96
N LEU A 116 0.01 -1.34 14.95
CA LEU A 116 -0.03 -2.80 15.06
C LEU A 116 1.25 -3.41 14.50
N ASP A 117 2.37 -3.17 15.17
CA ASP A 117 3.63 -3.84 14.87
C ASP A 117 3.57 -5.33 15.26
N GLN A 118 3.81 -6.23 14.31
CA GLN A 118 3.90 -7.67 14.55
C GLN A 118 4.89 -8.04 15.68
N MET A 119 5.99 -7.28 15.83
CA MET A 119 6.99 -7.54 16.87
C MET A 119 6.41 -7.39 18.28
N HIS A 120 5.37 -6.56 18.44
CA HIS A 120 4.68 -6.36 19.71
C HIS A 120 3.35 -7.16 19.75
N TYR A 121 2.69 -7.31 18.62
CA TYR A 121 1.43 -8.05 18.46
C TYR A 121 1.58 -9.17 17.43
N PRO A 122 2.06 -10.38 17.81
CA PRO A 122 2.28 -11.47 16.85
C PRO A 122 1.01 -11.88 16.10
N SER A 123 -0.15 -11.87 16.77
CA SER A 123 -1.46 -11.99 16.14
C SER A 123 -2.01 -10.58 15.84
N PRO A 124 -2.50 -10.31 14.61
CA PRO A 124 -3.10 -11.27 13.69
C PRO A 124 -2.27 -11.57 12.43
N TYR A 125 -0.96 -11.71 12.60
CA TYR A 125 -0.06 -12.13 11.53
C TYR A 125 0.18 -13.64 11.56
N TRP A 126 0.55 -14.21 10.43
CA TRP A 126 1.04 -15.58 10.36
C TRP A 126 2.20 -15.70 9.37
N ARG A 127 3.05 -16.71 9.57
CA ARG A 127 4.09 -17.07 8.61
C ARG A 127 3.64 -18.25 7.76
N ASP A 128 3.68 -18.11 6.44
CA ASP A 128 3.48 -19.22 5.51
C ASP A 128 4.71 -20.15 5.56
N LYS A 129 4.50 -21.40 5.98
CA LYS A 129 5.57 -22.38 6.15
C LYS A 129 6.14 -22.88 4.82
N ASN A 130 5.41 -22.70 3.72
CA ASN A 130 5.87 -23.11 2.39
C ASN A 130 6.80 -22.06 1.76
N ILE A 131 6.85 -20.85 2.32
CA ILE A 131 7.73 -19.78 1.87
C ILE A 131 8.91 -19.68 2.85
N GLY A 132 10.11 -19.94 2.33
CA GLY A 132 11.33 -19.92 3.13
C GLY A 132 11.75 -18.51 3.54
N GLY A 133 12.52 -18.43 4.64
CA GLY A 133 13.21 -17.22 5.05
C GLY A 133 12.31 -16.11 5.60
N TRP A 134 12.71 -14.86 5.37
CA TRP A 134 12.14 -13.67 6.00
C TRP A 134 10.91 -13.14 5.25
N ILE A 135 10.62 -13.59 4.03
CA ILE A 135 9.58 -13.09 3.09
C ILE A 135 8.20 -13.75 3.26
N ASN A 136 7.98 -14.44 4.37
CA ASN A 136 6.81 -15.32 4.54
C ASN A 136 5.73 -14.81 5.49
N LEU A 137 5.78 -13.54 5.91
CA LEU A 137 4.83 -12.98 6.87
C LEU A 137 3.60 -12.39 6.14
N PHE A 138 2.40 -12.79 6.53
CA PHE A 138 1.14 -12.32 5.94
C PHE A 138 0.12 -11.95 7.01
N THR A 139 -0.92 -11.23 6.59
CA THR A 139 -2.08 -10.92 7.43
C THR A 139 -3.39 -10.90 6.61
N LYS A 140 -4.53 -10.73 7.29
CA LYS A 140 -5.84 -10.43 6.67
C LYS A 140 -6.25 -9.04 7.10
N THR A 141 -6.75 -8.26 6.18
CA THR A 141 -7.29 -6.92 6.47
C THR A 141 -8.33 -6.96 7.60
N GLN A 142 -9.30 -7.87 7.51
CA GLN A 142 -10.32 -8.09 8.54
C GLN A 142 -9.75 -8.44 9.92
N ASN A 143 -8.75 -9.32 9.99
CA ASN A 143 -8.17 -9.69 11.29
C ASN A 143 -7.44 -8.50 11.93
N ILE A 144 -6.80 -7.64 11.13
CA ILE A 144 -6.16 -6.41 11.62
C ILE A 144 -7.20 -5.44 12.19
N ARG A 145 -8.31 -5.24 11.47
CA ARG A 145 -9.44 -4.42 11.95
C ARG A 145 -10.02 -4.98 13.26
N GLU A 146 -10.23 -6.30 13.33
CA GLU A 146 -10.69 -6.97 14.55
C GLU A 146 -9.72 -6.80 15.72
N LYS A 147 -8.41 -6.90 15.49
CA LYS A 147 -7.41 -6.66 16.52
C LYS A 147 -7.50 -5.23 17.03
N SER A 148 -7.64 -4.24 16.14
CA SER A 148 -7.81 -2.84 16.49
C SER A 148 -9.07 -2.60 17.34
N ARG A 149 -10.22 -3.18 16.94
CA ARG A 149 -11.46 -3.17 17.74
C ARG A 149 -11.25 -3.71 19.15
N LYS A 150 -10.62 -4.88 19.28
CA LYS A 150 -10.38 -5.54 20.57
C LYS A 150 -9.46 -4.73 21.49
N MET A 151 -8.66 -3.81 20.94
CA MET A 151 -7.85 -2.86 21.70
C MET A 151 -8.61 -1.57 22.08
N GLY A 152 -9.89 -1.46 21.72
CA GLY A 152 -10.76 -0.33 22.08
C GLY A 152 -10.71 0.85 21.11
N PHE A 153 -10.09 0.69 19.93
CA PHE A 153 -10.04 1.77 18.94
C PHE A 153 -11.35 1.87 18.13
N ARG A 154 -11.64 3.08 17.64
CA ARG A 154 -12.83 3.34 16.83
C ARG A 154 -12.64 2.85 15.40
N ASP A 155 -13.60 2.06 14.92
CA ASP A 155 -13.64 1.57 13.54
C ASP A 155 -14.04 2.63 12.51
N LYS A 156 -14.67 3.71 12.96
CA LYS A 156 -15.11 4.79 12.09
C LYS A 156 -14.32 6.06 12.35
N VAL A 157 -14.01 6.76 11.27
CA VAL A 157 -13.39 8.08 11.26
C VAL A 157 -14.06 8.93 10.20
N ASN A 158 -14.16 10.22 10.48
CA ASN A 158 -14.49 11.17 9.46
C ASN A 158 -13.21 11.47 8.66
N LEU A 159 -13.18 11.01 7.41
CA LEU A 159 -12.08 11.29 6.47
C LEU A 159 -12.37 12.52 5.60
N ASP A 160 -13.39 13.33 5.93
CA ASP A 160 -13.63 14.63 5.31
C ASP A 160 -12.53 15.61 5.72
N ASN A 161 -11.33 15.36 5.18
CA ASN A 161 -10.10 16.09 5.45
C ASN A 161 -9.63 16.88 4.23
N HIS A 162 -10.39 16.85 3.13
CA HIS A 162 -10.08 17.52 1.86
C HIS A 162 -8.64 17.23 1.33
N LEU A 163 -7.94 16.20 1.84
CA LEU A 163 -6.53 15.92 1.50
C LEU A 163 -6.38 15.51 0.04
N LEU A 164 -7.38 14.82 -0.48
CA LEU A 164 -7.63 14.66 -1.90
C LEU A 164 -8.98 15.32 -2.16
N ASN A 165 -9.08 16.63 -1.94
CA ASN A 165 -10.03 17.40 -2.73
C ASN A 165 -9.84 16.88 -4.16
N LEU A 166 -10.91 16.36 -4.74
CA LEU A 166 -11.03 16.20 -6.17
C LEU A 166 -10.79 17.60 -6.71
N ARG A 167 -9.52 17.97 -6.89
CA ARG A 167 -9.14 18.82 -7.99
C ARG A 167 -9.59 17.96 -9.16
N THR A 168 -10.84 18.13 -9.56
CA THR A 168 -11.25 18.12 -10.94
C THR A 168 -10.33 19.13 -11.60
N LEU A 169 -9.08 18.72 -11.80
CA LEU A 169 -8.25 19.26 -12.84
C LEU A 169 -9.13 19.03 -14.05
N ASN A 170 -9.51 20.12 -14.70
CA ASN A 170 -9.84 20.08 -16.11
C ASN A 170 -8.59 19.55 -16.83
N LEU A 171 -8.35 18.24 -16.69
CA LEU A 171 -7.33 17.52 -17.41
C LEU A 171 -7.88 17.44 -18.81
N SER A 172 -7.45 18.35 -19.68
CA SER A 172 -7.41 18.02 -21.09
C SER A 172 -6.57 16.74 -21.19
N GLY A 173 -7.20 15.63 -21.61
CA GLY A 173 -6.50 14.37 -21.81
C GLY A 173 -5.25 14.59 -22.66
N GLY A 174 -4.13 13.99 -22.24
CA GLY A 174 -2.93 13.90 -23.05
C GLY A 174 -2.66 12.46 -23.42
N ASP A 175 -1.96 12.21 -24.52
CA ASP A 175 -1.65 10.87 -25.02
C ASP A 175 -0.51 10.17 -24.24
N ILE A 176 -0.53 10.26 -22.90
CA ILE A 176 0.48 9.63 -22.05
C ILE A 176 0.16 8.14 -21.92
N THR A 177 0.77 7.36 -22.82
CA THR A 177 0.65 5.90 -22.83
C THR A 177 1.62 5.20 -21.89
N LYS A 178 2.69 5.89 -21.45
CA LYS A 178 3.70 5.30 -20.55
C LYS A 178 4.32 6.33 -19.61
N ILE A 179 4.42 5.96 -18.34
CA ILE A 179 5.18 6.67 -17.31
C ILE A 179 6.31 5.75 -16.84
N THR A 180 7.55 6.26 -16.78
CA THR A 180 8.71 5.48 -16.32
C THR A 180 9.41 6.21 -15.19
N ILE A 181 9.76 5.48 -14.13
CA ILE A 181 10.40 6.01 -12.93
C ILE A 181 11.58 5.11 -12.61
N LYS A 182 12.78 5.67 -12.79
CA LYS A 182 14.03 4.99 -12.49
C LYS A 182 14.47 5.38 -11.08
N TYR A 183 14.28 4.49 -10.11
CA TYR A 183 14.77 4.69 -8.75
C TYR A 183 16.29 4.53 -8.68
N ASN A 184 16.84 3.52 -9.36
CA ASN A 184 18.27 3.26 -9.46
C ASN A 184 18.59 2.32 -10.64
N GLN A 185 19.84 1.87 -10.77
CA GLN A 185 20.27 0.98 -11.86
C GLN A 185 19.60 -0.40 -11.84
N LYS A 186 19.14 -0.88 -10.68
CA LYS A 186 18.55 -2.20 -10.46
C LYS A 186 17.03 -2.18 -10.28
N TYR A 187 16.43 -1.00 -10.16
CA TYR A 187 15.00 -0.85 -9.88
C TYR A 187 14.41 0.30 -10.71
N THR A 188 13.67 -0.07 -11.75
CA THR A 188 12.88 0.82 -12.60
C THR A 188 11.46 0.32 -12.62
N ILE A 189 10.50 1.22 -12.44
CA ILE A 189 9.09 0.91 -12.59
C ILE A 189 8.52 1.64 -13.80
N SER A 190 7.54 1.03 -14.44
CA SER A 190 6.77 1.70 -15.48
C SER A 190 5.29 1.41 -15.35
N TYR A 191 4.49 2.35 -15.83
CA TYR A 191 3.04 2.26 -15.92
C TYR A 191 2.68 2.44 -17.38
N GLU A 192 1.99 1.45 -17.94
CA GLU A 192 1.59 1.45 -19.35
C GLU A 192 0.07 1.47 -19.44
N TYR A 193 -0.48 2.48 -20.11
CA TYR A 193 -1.91 2.66 -20.26
C TYR A 193 -2.50 1.61 -21.19
N THR A 194 -3.60 0.99 -20.76
CA THR A 194 -4.36 0.00 -21.52
C THR A 194 -5.76 0.55 -21.78
N ALA A 195 -6.03 0.87 -23.05
CA ALA A 195 -7.29 1.49 -23.46
C ALA A 195 -8.51 0.57 -23.27
N SER A 196 -8.35 -0.76 -23.39
CA SER A 196 -9.47 -1.72 -23.23
C SER A 196 -10.03 -1.76 -21.81
N SER A 197 -9.19 -1.45 -20.81
CA SER A 197 -9.58 -1.44 -19.39
C SER A 197 -9.61 -0.04 -18.78
N ASN A 198 -9.16 1.00 -19.51
CA ASN A 198 -8.97 2.36 -19.00
C ASN A 198 -8.13 2.38 -17.70
N THR A 199 -7.04 1.61 -17.68
CA THR A 199 -6.14 1.48 -16.52
C THR A 199 -4.67 1.53 -16.93
N TYR A 200 -3.80 1.79 -15.96
CA TYR A 200 -2.35 1.62 -16.14
C TYR A 200 -1.91 0.28 -15.55
N LEU A 201 -1.23 -0.53 -16.36
CA LEU A 201 -0.56 -1.74 -15.91
C LEU A 201 0.81 -1.40 -15.37
N ARG A 202 1.16 -1.92 -14.19
CA ARG A 202 2.43 -1.67 -13.53
C ARG A 202 3.46 -2.74 -13.90
N TYR A 203 4.69 -2.32 -14.10
CA TYR A 203 5.83 -3.19 -14.38
C TYR A 203 6.99 -2.85 -13.44
N ILE A 204 7.72 -3.87 -13.00
CA ILE A 204 8.99 -3.75 -12.28
C ILE A 204 10.08 -4.36 -13.15
N ASN A 205 11.09 -3.58 -13.51
CA ASN A 205 12.20 -4.02 -14.38
C ASN A 205 11.69 -4.72 -15.66
N SER A 206 10.70 -4.10 -16.32
CA SER A 206 10.04 -4.59 -17.53
C SER A 206 9.24 -5.90 -17.38
N LYS A 207 9.05 -6.41 -16.16
CA LYS A 207 8.18 -7.56 -15.89
C LYS A 207 6.83 -7.08 -15.33
N PRO A 208 5.70 -7.67 -15.74
CA PRO A 208 4.41 -7.36 -15.15
C PRO A 208 4.44 -7.50 -13.63
N HIS A 209 3.88 -6.53 -12.93
CA HIS A 209 3.67 -6.60 -11.49
C HIS A 209 2.26 -7.11 -11.24
N GLN A 210 2.17 -8.38 -10.87
CA GLN A 210 0.90 -9.08 -10.70
C GLN A 210 0.73 -9.58 -9.28
N ASP A 211 -0.52 -9.64 -8.83
CA ASP A 211 -0.88 -10.31 -7.59
C ASP A 211 -0.61 -11.82 -7.71
N SER A 212 0.15 -12.39 -6.77
CA SER A 212 0.61 -13.79 -6.83
C SER A 212 -0.49 -14.84 -6.71
N LYS A 213 -1.72 -14.48 -6.34
CA LYS A 213 -2.87 -15.41 -6.23
C LYS A 213 -3.85 -15.27 -7.38
N THR A 214 -4.02 -14.06 -7.89
CA THR A 214 -5.01 -13.78 -8.95
C THR A 214 -4.39 -13.60 -10.32
N PHE A 215 -3.09 -13.30 -10.39
CA PHE A 215 -2.38 -12.93 -11.61
C PHE A 215 -2.96 -11.70 -12.33
N GLU A 216 -3.74 -10.90 -11.59
CA GLU A 216 -4.19 -9.56 -11.99
C GLU A 216 -3.08 -8.52 -11.78
#